data_AF-A0A965UK32-F1
#
_entry.id   AF-A0A965UK32-F1
#
_cell.length_a   1.000
_cell.length_b   1.000
_cell.length_c   1.000
_cell.angle_alpha   90.00
_cell.angle_beta   90.00
_cell.angle_gamma   90.00
#
_symmetry.space_group_name_H-M   'P 1'
#
loop_
_entity.id
_entity.type
_entity.pdbx_description
1 polymer ?
#
loop_
_entity_poly.entity_id
_entity_poly.type
_entity_poly.pdbx_seq_one_letter_code
_entity_poly.pdbx_strand_id
1 'polypeptide(L)'
;MLKFELSDFFEDLNALLNADLSFEQSLFFASQLHLILVKIHPFEDGNGRTARLLEKWFLAEKLGEKAWFLQSEKTCYYNQNGYYAALRALGLEYETLDYSRALPFLTLLPKSL
;
A
#
# COMPACT_ATOMS: atom_id res chain seq x y z
N MET A 1 -18.01 4.84 10.59
CA MET A 1 -17.36 5.05 9.28
C MET A 1 -16.01 4.35 9.27
N LEU A 2 -14.97 4.87 9.93
CA LEU A 2 -13.63 4.24 9.96
C LEU A 2 -13.59 2.74 10.35
N LYS A 3 -14.46 2.30 11.28
CA LYS A 3 -14.53 0.88 11.67
C LYS A 3 -15.01 -0.05 10.55
N PHE A 4 -15.86 0.43 9.65
CA PHE A 4 -16.34 -0.35 8.51
C PHE A 4 -15.27 -0.42 7.42
N GLU A 5 -14.66 0.72 7.08
CA GLU A 5 -13.53 0.76 6.12
C GLU A 5 -12.38 -0.16 6.52
N LEU A 6 -12.06 -0.22 7.81
CA LEU A 6 -11.02 -1.11 8.31
C LEU A 6 -11.44 -2.59 8.29
N SER A 7 -12.73 -2.88 8.50
CA SER A 7 -13.26 -4.24 8.36
C SER A 7 -13.15 -4.71 6.91
N ASP A 8 -13.64 -3.89 5.98
CA ASP A 8 -13.61 -4.17 4.54
C ASP A 8 -12.16 -4.34 4.06
N PHE A 9 -11.25 -3.49 4.54
CA PHE A 9 -9.81 -3.61 4.27
C PHE A 9 -9.23 -4.97 4.69
N PHE A 10 -9.59 -5.46 5.89
CA PHE A 10 -9.10 -6.75 6.37
C PHE A 10 -9.76 -7.94 5.66
N GLU A 11 -11.01 -7.80 5.24
CA GLU A 11 -11.70 -8.79 4.40
C GLU A 11 -11.01 -8.90 3.04
N ASP A 12 -10.73 -7.77 2.38
CA ASP A 12 -9.99 -7.72 1.12
C ASP A 12 -8.57 -8.25 1.26
N LEU A 13 -7.84 -7.87 2.32
CA LEU A 13 -6.51 -8.41 2.61
C LEU A 13 -6.54 -9.93 2.72
N ASN A 14 -7.51 -10.49 3.45
CA ASN A 14 -7.64 -11.93 3.61
C ASN A 14 -8.00 -12.62 2.28
N ALA A 15 -8.89 -12.04 1.48
CA ALA A 15 -9.20 -12.55 0.15
C ALA A 15 -7.95 -12.58 -0.74
N LEU A 16 -7.18 -11.48 -0.75
CA LEU A 16 -5.93 -11.36 -1.49
C LEU A 16 -4.90 -12.38 -1.01
N LEU A 17 -4.75 -12.62 0.29
CA LEU A 17 -3.82 -13.62 0.84
C LEU A 17 -4.14 -15.05 0.38
N ASN A 18 -5.42 -15.38 0.17
CA ASN A 18 -5.84 -16.70 -0.30
C ASN A 18 -5.89 -16.84 -1.84
N ALA A 19 -5.76 -15.74 -2.58
CA ALA A 19 -5.72 -15.77 -4.05
C ALA A 19 -4.36 -16.20 -4.59
N ASP A 20 -4.36 -16.94 -5.70
CA ASP A 20 -3.16 -17.18 -6.50
C ASP A 20 -2.89 -15.93 -7.36
N LEU A 21 -1.78 -15.24 -7.08
CA LEU A 21 -1.45 -13.96 -7.70
C LEU A 21 -0.14 -14.09 -8.48
N SER A 22 -0.10 -13.51 -9.68
CA SER A 22 1.15 -13.32 -10.40
C SER A 22 2.10 -12.41 -9.62
N PHE A 23 3.37 -12.37 -10.04
CA PHE A 23 4.35 -11.45 -9.49
C PHE A 23 3.88 -9.99 -9.61
N GLU A 24 3.40 -9.59 -10.79
CA GLU A 24 2.90 -8.25 -11.08
C GLU A 24 1.66 -7.90 -10.25
N GLN A 25 0.73 -8.86 -10.11
CA GLN A 25 -0.45 -8.69 -9.27
C GLN A 25 -0.06 -8.52 -7.80
N SER A 26 0.94 -9.27 -7.33
CA SER A 26 1.46 -9.17 -5.96
C SER A 26 2.03 -7.78 -5.68
N LEU A 27 2.82 -7.22 -6.61
CA LEU A 27 3.32 -5.85 -6.49
C LEU A 27 2.19 -4.82 -6.52
N PHE A 28 1.22 -4.98 -7.43
CA PHE A 28 0.08 -4.09 -7.53
C PHE A 28 -0.73 -4.04 -6.23
N PHE A 29 -1.12 -5.21 -5.71
CA PHE A 29 -1.93 -5.30 -4.50
C PHE A 29 -1.16 -4.89 -3.25
N ALA A 30 0.15 -5.18 -3.16
CA ALA A 30 0.99 -4.65 -2.07
C ALA A 30 0.94 -3.11 -2.03
N SER A 31 1.11 -2.47 -3.20
CA SER A 31 1.05 -1.01 -3.33
C SER A 31 -0.34 -0.45 -2.99
N GLN A 32 -1.39 -1.16 -3.40
CA GLN A 32 -2.77 -0.76 -3.14
C GLN A 32 -3.14 -0.88 -1.67
N LEU A 33 -2.74 -1.97 -0.99
CA LEU A 33 -2.95 -2.16 0.45
C LEU A 33 -2.23 -1.07 1.26
N HIS A 34 -1.01 -0.72 0.89
CA HIS A 34 -0.29 0.42 1.48
C HIS A 34 -1.10 1.71 1.33
N LEU A 35 -1.49 2.04 0.09
CA LEU A 35 -2.23 3.26 -0.22
C LEU A 35 -3.50 3.37 0.62
N ILE A 36 -4.31 2.30 0.63
CA ILE A 36 -5.59 2.29 1.33
C ILE A 36 -5.38 2.43 2.84
N LEU A 37 -4.42 1.71 3.45
CA LEU A 37 -4.19 1.83 4.89
C LEU A 37 -3.75 3.25 5.29
N VAL A 38 -2.88 3.89 4.49
CA VAL A 38 -2.47 5.28 4.74
C VAL A 38 -3.63 6.25 4.59
N LYS A 39 -4.58 5.99 3.68
CA LYS A 39 -5.77 6.82 3.47
C LYS A 39 -6.83 6.63 4.54
N ILE A 40 -7.10 5.39 4.98
CA ILE A 40 -7.97 5.11 6.13
C ILE A 40 -7.41 5.76 7.40
N HIS A 41 -6.07 5.75 7.55
CA HIS A 41 -5.35 6.37 8.67
C HIS A 41 -5.88 5.96 10.07
N PRO A 42 -5.94 4.65 10.38
CA PRO A 42 -6.64 4.14 11.57
C PRO A 42 -5.98 4.44 12.92
N PHE A 43 -4.73 4.90 12.93
CA PHE A 43 -3.98 5.21 14.15
C PHE A 43 -3.75 6.71 14.30
N GLU A 44 -3.58 7.19 15.54
CA GLU A 44 -3.16 8.57 15.84
C GLU A 44 -1.78 8.90 15.23
N ASP A 45 -0.85 7.94 15.28
CA ASP A 45 0.46 8.02 14.66
C ASP A 45 0.89 6.61 14.18
N GLY A 46 1.80 6.57 13.22
CA GLY A 46 2.42 5.32 12.76
C GLY A 46 1.83 4.74 11.48
N ASN A 47 0.76 5.31 10.91
CA ASN A 47 0.08 4.78 9.72
C ASN A 47 1.04 4.49 8.55
N GLY A 48 1.92 5.44 8.22
CA GLY A 48 2.91 5.23 7.16
C GLY A 48 3.93 4.14 7.47
N ARG A 49 4.32 3.95 8.74
CA ARG A 49 5.23 2.86 9.16
C ARG A 49 4.53 1.52 9.06
N THR A 50 3.29 1.44 9.55
CA THR A 50 2.47 0.23 9.48
C THR A 50 2.17 -0.15 8.03
N ALA A 51 1.86 0.81 7.16
CA ALA A 51 1.55 0.55 5.76
C ALA A 51 2.77 0.00 4.98
N ARG A 52 3.97 0.53 5.22
CA ARG A 52 5.21 -0.04 4.66
C ARG A 52 5.50 -1.44 5.18
N LEU A 53 5.27 -1.69 6.47
CA LEU A 53 5.45 -3.02 7.03
C LEU A 53 4.46 -4.01 6.43
N LEU A 54 3.19 -3.61 6.29
CA LEU A 54 2.15 -4.41 5.67
C LEU A 54 2.48 -4.74 4.20
N GLU A 55 2.89 -3.75 3.41
CA GLU A 55 3.32 -3.95 2.02
C GLU A 55 4.42 -5.01 1.93
N LYS A 56 5.46 -4.88 2.76
CA LYS A 56 6.61 -5.79 2.76
C LYS A 56 6.22 -7.20 3.22
N TRP A 57 5.39 -7.29 4.26
CA TRP A 57 4.87 -8.56 4.74
C TRP A 57 4.00 -9.25 3.69
N PHE A 58 3.07 -8.54 3.06
CA PHE A 58 2.22 -9.10 2.01
C PHE A 58 3.05 -9.64 0.83
N LEU A 59 4.11 -8.93 0.42
CA LEU A 59 5.04 -9.44 -0.59
C LEU A 59 5.75 -10.72 -0.16
N ALA A 60 6.16 -10.82 1.11
CA ALA A 60 6.76 -12.04 1.64
C ALA A 60 5.79 -13.22 1.70
N GLU A 61 4.52 -12.98 2.04
CA GLU A 61 3.49 -14.02 1.99
C GLU A 61 3.25 -14.50 0.55
N LYS A 62 3.31 -13.60 -0.44
CA LYS A 62 3.05 -13.94 -1.85
C LYS A 62 4.23 -14.50 -2.62
N LEU A 63 5.43 -14.00 -2.36
CA LEU A 63 6.63 -14.29 -3.15
C LEU A 63 7.67 -15.10 -2.37
N GLY A 64 7.37 -15.44 -1.11
CA GLY A 64 8.23 -16.19 -0.20
C GLY A 64 9.24 -15.32 0.55
N GLU A 65 9.98 -15.96 1.47
CA GLU A 65 10.86 -15.29 2.44
C GLU A 65 11.92 -14.37 1.81
N LYS A 66 12.35 -14.66 0.57
CA LYS A 66 13.33 -13.82 -0.12
C LYS A 66 12.82 -12.40 -0.41
N ALA A 67 11.50 -12.19 -0.45
CA ALA A 67 10.94 -10.88 -0.65
C ALA A 67 11.19 -9.93 0.54
N TRP A 68 11.52 -10.45 1.74
CA TRP A 68 11.96 -9.61 2.87
C TRP A 68 13.22 -8.80 2.56
N PHE A 69 14.04 -9.24 1.61
CA PHE A 69 15.25 -8.52 1.18
C PHE A 69 14.96 -7.43 0.15
N LEU A 70 13.73 -7.34 -0.39
CA LEU A 70 13.32 -6.22 -1.22
C LEU A 70 13.36 -4.94 -0.39
N GLN A 71 13.98 -3.92 -0.96
CA GLN A 71 14.14 -2.63 -0.30
C GLN A 71 13.05 -1.65 -0.77
N SER A 72 11.79 -2.07 -0.73
CA SER A 72 10.66 -1.27 -1.25
C SER A 72 10.53 0.09 -0.55
N GLU A 73 10.96 0.16 0.71
CA GLU A 73 11.02 1.38 1.49
C GLU A 73 11.97 2.46 0.92
N LYS A 74 12.96 2.10 0.08
CA LYS A 74 13.96 3.04 -0.44
C LYS A 74 13.34 4.16 -1.26
N THR A 75 12.34 3.87 -2.09
CA THR A 75 11.69 4.91 -2.91
C THR A 75 10.92 5.90 -2.03
N CYS A 76 10.27 5.41 -0.97
CA CYS A 76 9.62 6.26 0.02
C CYS A 76 10.64 7.14 0.78
N TYR A 77 11.85 6.63 1.02
CA TYR A 77 12.89 7.32 1.78
C TYR A 77 13.68 8.34 0.94
N TYR A 78 14.15 7.96 -0.25
CA TYR A 78 14.95 8.83 -1.11
C TYR A 78 14.10 9.83 -1.90
N ASN A 79 12.82 9.54 -2.10
CA ASN A 79 11.88 10.42 -2.79
C ASN A 79 10.61 10.69 -1.96
N GLN A 80 10.81 11.18 -0.73
CA GLN A 80 9.70 11.55 0.16
C GLN A 80 8.73 12.53 -0.51
N ASN A 81 9.25 13.51 -1.26
CA ASN A 81 8.43 14.48 -1.96
C ASN A 81 7.53 13.82 -3.02
N GLY A 82 8.07 12.91 -3.82
CA GLY A 82 7.31 12.15 -4.81
C GLY A 82 6.28 11.22 -4.16
N TYR A 83 6.63 10.55 -3.07
CA TYR A 83 5.70 9.73 -2.28
C TYR A 83 4.50 10.54 -1.78
N TYR A 84 4.73 11.67 -1.12
CA TYR A 84 3.64 12.51 -0.62
C TYR A 84 2.87 13.20 -1.75
N ALA A 85 3.54 13.55 -2.86
CA ALA A 85 2.85 14.07 -4.05
C ALA A 85 1.90 13.03 -4.65
N ALA A 86 2.34 11.76 -4.74
CA ALA A 86 1.50 10.67 -5.21
C ALA A 86 0.29 10.43 -4.28
N LEU A 87 0.48 10.48 -2.96
CA LEU A 87 -0.64 10.40 -2.01
C LEU A 87 -1.63 11.57 -2.17
N ARG A 88 -1.13 12.79 -2.33
CA ARG A 88 -1.97 13.99 -2.48
C ARG A 88 -2.70 14.04 -3.82
N ALA A 89 -2.22 13.34 -4.85
CA ALA A 89 -2.86 13.30 -6.15
C ALA A 89 -4.31 12.75 -6.08
N LEU A 90 -4.59 11.87 -5.11
CA LEU A 90 -5.93 11.33 -4.87
C LEU A 90 -6.85 12.33 -4.14
N GLY A 91 -6.32 13.35 -3.48
CA GLY A 91 -7.07 14.22 -2.57
C GLY A 91 -6.59 14.12 -1.13
N LEU A 92 -7.08 15.03 -0.29
CA LEU A 92 -6.71 15.15 1.12
C LEU A 92 -7.74 14.45 2.03
N GLU A 93 -9.02 14.77 1.84
CA GLU A 93 -10.11 14.21 2.66
C GLU A 93 -10.55 12.84 2.12
N TYR A 94 -10.73 11.88 3.03
CA TYR A 94 -11.03 10.48 2.71
C TYR A 94 -12.29 10.35 1.84
N GLU A 95 -13.34 11.08 2.20
CA GLU A 95 -14.65 11.06 1.54
C GLU A 95 -14.61 11.58 0.10
N THR A 96 -13.53 12.26 -0.28
CA THR A 96 -13.36 12.90 -1.61
C THR A 96 -12.23 12.28 -2.43
N LEU A 97 -11.67 11.16 -1.98
CA LEU A 97 -10.56 10.53 -2.67
C LEU A 97 -10.94 10.06 -4.08
N ASP A 98 -10.09 10.37 -5.03
CA ASP A 98 -10.21 10.00 -6.43
C ASP A 98 -9.17 8.93 -6.77
N TYR A 99 -9.60 7.66 -6.69
CA TYR A 99 -8.75 6.51 -7.00
C TYR A 99 -8.38 6.39 -8.48
N SER A 100 -9.05 7.11 -9.39
CA SER A 100 -8.60 7.18 -10.80
C SER A 100 -7.21 7.84 -10.92
N ARG A 101 -6.81 8.61 -9.90
CA ARG A 101 -5.49 9.24 -9.77
C ARG A 101 -4.50 8.44 -8.91
N ALA A 102 -4.77 7.17 -8.63
CA ALA A 102 -3.90 6.33 -7.80
C ALA A 102 -2.60 5.87 -8.51
N LEU A 103 -2.57 5.90 -9.84
CA LEU A 103 -1.46 5.35 -10.63
C LEU A 103 -0.06 5.86 -10.23
N PRO A 104 0.16 7.16 -9.94
CA PRO A 104 1.46 7.65 -9.48
C PRO A 104 1.95 6.93 -8.22
N PHE A 105 1.04 6.59 -7.29
CA PHE A 105 1.38 5.87 -6.07
C PHE A 105 1.62 4.38 -6.35
N LEU A 106 0.73 3.74 -7.11
CA LEU A 106 0.81 2.31 -7.41
C LEU A 106 2.07 1.92 -8.20
N THR A 107 2.72 2.87 -8.87
CA THR A 107 3.98 2.63 -9.58
C THR A 107 5.24 2.81 -8.74
N LEU A 108 5.14 3.28 -7.48
CA LEU A 108 6.32 3.52 -6.64
C LEU A 108 7.07 2.24 -6.30
N LEU A 109 6.37 1.17 -5.93
CA LEU A 109 6.96 -0.12 -5.61
C LEU A 109 7.57 -0.80 -6.84
N PRO A 110 6.88 -0.95 -7.99
CA PRO A 110 7.50 -1.50 -9.19
C PRO A 110 8.75 -0.74 -9.65
N LYS A 111 8.81 0.58 -9.46
CA LYS A 111 9.99 1.41 -9.79
C LYS A 111 11.14 1.30 -8.77
N SER A 112 10.90 0.64 -7.63
CA SER A 112 11.88 0.47 -6.55
C SER A 112 12.72 -0.81 -6.67
N LEU A 113 12.29 -1.72 -7.55
CA LEU A 113 12.92 -3.00 -7.86
C LEU A 113 13.95 -2.82 -8.98
#